data_AF-A0A420X1K5-F1
#
_entry.id   AF-A0A420X1K5-F1
#
_cell.length_a   1.000
_cell.length_b   1.000
_cell.length_c   1.000
_cell.angle_alpha   90.00
_cell.angle_beta   90.00
_cell.angle_gamma   90.00
#
_symmetry.space_group_name_H-M   'P 1'
#
loop_
_entity.id
_entity.type
_entity.pdbx_description
1 polymer ?
#
loop_
_entity_poly.entity_id
_entity_poly.type
_entity_poly.pdbx_seq_one_letter_code
_entity_poly.pdbx_strand_id
1 'polypeptide(L)'
;MTRYLAIGAVMLMLALSCWALWERSEAAAARADQVSEQLDREQLESQRRQLIIDALWHNARRIEQQRQQLADRRARLARLASNRLQHIRELQHENASIQQWADQPLPDRIIRLRQRDAVTGADAYRQSLRDPGSLHASGESSDHQR
;
A
#
# COMPACT_ATOMS: atom_id res chain seq x y z
N MET A 1 101.54 22.41 17.40
CA MET A 1 100.98 21.06 17.14
C MET A 1 99.61 20.88 17.80
N THR A 2 99.42 21.22 19.07
CA THR A 2 98.14 21.08 19.81
C THR A 2 96.94 21.83 19.20
N ARG A 3 97.14 23.03 18.65
CA ARG A 3 96.04 23.83 18.04
C ARG A 3 95.45 23.19 16.78
N TYR A 4 96.27 22.53 15.96
CA TYR A 4 95.80 21.82 14.76
C TYR A 4 95.04 20.55 15.11
N LEU A 5 95.45 19.84 16.17
CA LEU A 5 94.72 18.69 16.71
C LEU A 5 93.35 19.10 17.25
N ALA A 6 93.26 20.24 17.95
CA ALA A 6 92.00 20.76 18.46
C ALA A 6 91.02 21.15 17.32
N ILE A 7 91.52 21.80 16.26
CA ILE A 7 90.70 22.16 15.09
C ILE A 7 90.19 20.90 14.36
N GLY A 8 91.05 19.90 14.20
CA GLY A 8 90.66 18.62 13.60
C GLY A 8 89.57 17.90 14.41
N ALA A 9 89.70 17.88 15.73
CA ALA A 9 88.69 17.29 16.62
C ALA A 9 87.33 17.99 16.52
N VAL A 10 87.31 19.32 16.45
CA VAL A 10 86.07 20.10 16.30
C VAL A 10 85.41 19.84 14.95
N MET A 11 86.19 19.84 13.86
CA MET A 11 85.67 19.52 12.51
C MET A 11 85.04 18.12 12.46
N LEU A 12 85.68 17.14 13.10
CA LEU A 12 85.20 15.76 13.14
C LEU A 12 83.89 15.67 13.95
N MET A 13 83.80 16.38 15.07
CA MET A 13 82.59 16.44 15.89
C MET A 13 81.41 17.11 15.17
N LEU A 14 81.67 18.16 14.39
CA LEU A 14 80.67 18.82 13.55
C LEU A 14 80.21 17.92 12.41
N ALA A 15 81.12 17.22 11.74
CA ALA A 15 80.78 16.28 10.67
C ALA A 15 79.89 15.14 11.18
N LEU A 16 80.23 14.55 12.34
CA LEU A 16 79.42 13.50 12.97
C LEU A 16 78.05 14.03 13.41
N SER A 17 77.99 15.25 13.93
CA SER A 17 76.73 15.87 14.34
C SER A 17 75.83 16.12 13.13
N CYS A 18 76.38 16.67 12.04
CA CYS A 18 75.68 16.90 10.78
C CYS A 18 75.12 15.57 10.21
N TRP A 19 75.94 14.52 10.20
CA TRP A 19 75.53 13.20 9.75
C TRP A 19 74.41 12.61 10.62
N ALA A 20 74.52 12.69 11.95
CA ALA A 20 73.49 12.22 12.87
C ALA A 20 72.16 12.98 12.76
N LEU A 21 72.20 14.28 12.44
CA LEU A 21 71.02 15.10 12.16
C LEU A 21 70.34 14.68 10.85
N TRP A 22 71.13 14.37 9.82
CA TRP A 22 70.60 13.94 8.51
C TRP A 22 69.88 12.59 8.59
N GLU A 23 70.49 11.59 9.25
CA GLU A 23 69.86 10.27 9.48
C GLU A 23 68.55 10.39 10.26
N ARG A 24 68.51 11.29 11.25
CA ARG A 24 67.30 11.56 12.04
C ARG A 24 66.22 12.25 11.23
N SER A 25 66.56 13.17 10.33
CA SER A 25 65.57 13.80 9.46
C SER A 25 64.96 12.82 8.48
N GLU A 26 65.76 11.90 7.91
CA GLU A 26 65.27 10.85 7.01
C GLU A 26 64.32 9.89 7.75
N ALA A 27 64.71 9.47 8.96
CA ALA A 27 63.88 8.61 9.80
C ALA A 27 62.60 9.32 10.29
N ALA A 28 62.64 10.63 10.52
CA ALA A 28 61.46 11.42 10.87
C ALA A 28 60.50 11.58 9.68
N ALA A 29 61.03 11.81 8.47
CA ALA A 29 60.25 11.88 7.24
C ALA A 29 59.54 10.55 6.96
N ALA A 30 60.25 9.43 7.03
CA ALA A 30 59.67 8.10 6.83
C ALA A 30 58.54 7.78 7.82
N ARG A 31 58.64 8.23 9.07
CA ARG A 31 57.55 8.08 10.06
C ARG A 31 56.36 8.99 9.74
N ALA A 32 56.59 10.21 9.29
CA ALA A 32 55.53 11.13 8.90
C ALA A 32 54.73 10.55 7.72
N ASP A 33 55.42 9.99 6.71
CA ASP A 33 54.79 9.36 5.56
C ASP A 33 53.93 8.14 5.95
N GLN A 34 54.44 7.30 6.87
CA GLN A 34 53.67 6.17 7.40
C GLN A 34 52.40 6.61 8.14
N VAL A 35 52.48 7.70 8.92
CA VAL A 35 51.32 8.24 9.64
C VAL A 35 50.30 8.83 8.66
N SER A 36 50.74 9.57 7.63
CA SER A 36 49.82 10.07 6.61
C SER A 36 49.14 8.96 5.85
N GLU A 37 49.87 7.91 5.44
CA GLU A 37 49.26 6.76 4.77
C GLU A 37 48.22 6.06 5.65
N GLN A 38 48.48 5.93 6.95
CA GLN A 38 47.52 5.34 7.89
C GLN A 38 46.26 6.21 8.01
N LEU A 39 46.43 7.52 8.13
CA LEU A 39 45.30 8.46 8.19
C LEU A 39 44.46 8.41 6.92
N ASP A 40 45.10 8.36 5.74
CA ASP A 40 44.40 8.27 4.45
C ASP A 40 43.61 6.95 4.35
N ARG A 41 44.19 5.84 4.80
CA ARG A 41 43.50 4.54 4.83
C ARG A 41 42.29 4.57 5.77
N GLU A 42 42.45 5.09 6.98
CA GLU A 42 41.36 5.22 7.96
C GLU A 42 40.25 6.14 7.45
N GLN A 43 40.61 7.25 6.79
CA GLN A 43 39.63 8.14 6.15
C GLN A 43 38.86 7.43 5.04
N LEU A 44 39.55 6.68 4.19
CA LEU A 44 38.93 5.93 3.10
C LEU A 44 38.01 4.82 3.63
N GLU A 45 38.42 4.12 4.69
CA GLU A 45 37.57 3.16 5.39
C GLU A 45 36.34 3.84 6.01
N SER A 46 36.52 4.98 6.66
CA SER A 46 35.43 5.75 7.27
C SER A 46 34.42 6.20 6.21
N GLN A 47 34.88 6.75 5.08
CA GLN A 47 34.02 7.12 3.95
C GLN A 47 33.27 5.91 3.39
N ARG A 48 33.96 4.77 3.23
CA ARG A 48 33.33 3.52 2.79
C ARG A 48 32.25 3.05 3.76
N ARG A 49 32.51 3.12 5.07
CA ARG A 49 31.53 2.77 6.10
C ARG A 49 30.33 3.72 6.06
N GLN A 50 30.54 5.02 5.89
CA GLN A 50 29.46 6.01 5.75
C GLN A 50 28.57 5.69 4.55
N LEU A 51 29.15 5.41 3.38
CA LEU A 51 28.37 5.02 2.20
C LEU A 51 27.53 3.76 2.43
N ILE A 52 28.07 2.76 3.14
CA ILE A 52 27.33 1.55 3.49
C ILE A 52 26.19 1.89 4.45
N ILE A 53 26.44 2.69 5.48
CA ILE A 53 25.42 3.12 6.45
C ILE A 53 24.29 3.87 5.74
N ASP A 54 24.62 4.80 4.85
CA ASP A 54 23.65 5.56 4.07
C ASP A 54 22.83 4.65 3.15
N ALA A 55 23.47 3.70 2.49
CA ALA A 55 22.79 2.72 1.66
C ALA A 55 21.82 1.84 2.48
N LEU A 56 22.24 1.40 3.67
CA LEU A 56 21.40 0.64 4.59
C LEU A 56 20.19 1.46 5.07
N TRP A 57 20.39 2.71 5.46
CA TRP A 57 19.30 3.62 5.85
C TRP A 57 18.32 3.87 4.72
N HIS A 58 18.83 4.12 3.52
CA HIS A 58 17.99 4.32 2.34
C HIS A 58 17.17 3.06 2.02
N ASN A 59 17.80 1.89 2.09
CA ASN A 59 17.13 0.61 1.86
C ASN A 59 16.05 0.34 2.92
N ALA A 60 16.37 0.52 4.21
CA ALA A 60 15.42 0.36 5.31
C ALA A 60 14.20 1.27 5.14
N ARG A 61 14.42 2.55 4.79
CA ARG A 61 13.34 3.50 4.52
C ARG A 61 12.47 3.07 3.34
N ARG A 62 13.09 2.57 2.27
CA ARG A 62 12.35 2.05 1.10
C ARG A 62 11.50 0.83 1.45
N ILE A 63 12.05 -0.11 2.22
CA ILE A 63 11.30 -1.30 2.66
C ILE A 63 10.09 -0.88 3.50
N GLU A 64 10.28 0.07 4.43
CA GLU A 64 9.19 0.54 5.27
C GLU A 64 8.08 1.22 4.45
N GLN A 65 8.44 2.06 3.49
CA GLN A 65 7.47 2.65 2.55
C GLN A 65 6.72 1.58 1.74
N GLN A 66 7.41 0.55 1.26
CA GLN A 66 6.77 -0.56 0.54
C GLN A 66 5.81 -1.35 1.43
N ARG A 67 6.15 -1.57 2.70
CA ARG A 67 5.28 -2.22 3.68
C ARG A 67 4.01 -1.42 3.92
N GLN A 68 4.12 -0.11 4.09
CA GLN A 68 2.97 0.78 4.26
C GLN A 68 2.07 0.76 3.02
N GLN A 69 2.64 0.90 1.82
CA GLN A 69 1.88 0.81 0.57
C GLN A 69 1.17 -0.55 0.41
N LEU A 70 1.82 -1.64 0.81
CA LEU A 70 1.22 -2.97 0.75
C LEU A 70 0.08 -3.10 1.77
N ALA A 71 0.23 -2.57 2.98
CA ALA A 71 -0.80 -2.54 4.01
C ALA A 71 -2.04 -1.75 3.52
N ASP A 72 -1.83 -0.57 2.93
CA ASP A 72 -2.90 0.25 2.36
C ASP A 72 -3.64 -0.46 1.22
N ARG A 73 -2.89 -1.11 0.32
CA ARG A 73 -3.48 -1.90 -0.76
C ARG A 73 -4.29 -3.06 -0.22
N ARG A 74 -3.78 -3.79 0.77
CA ARG A 74 -4.51 -4.88 1.44
C ARG A 74 -5.79 -4.37 2.10
N ALA A 75 -5.73 -3.27 2.83
CA ALA A 75 -6.91 -2.66 3.44
C ALA A 75 -7.95 -2.20 2.42
N ARG A 76 -7.51 -1.66 1.27
CA ARG A 76 -8.40 -1.30 0.16
C ARG A 76 -9.05 -2.53 -0.47
N LEU A 77 -8.28 -3.57 -0.74
CA LEU A 77 -8.79 -4.83 -1.30
C LEU A 77 -9.77 -5.52 -0.35
N ALA A 78 -9.48 -5.54 0.95
CA ALA A 78 -10.38 -6.09 1.96
C ALA A 78 -11.72 -5.35 1.99
N ARG A 79 -11.70 -4.00 1.96
CA ARG A 79 -12.93 -3.18 1.86
C ARG A 79 -13.70 -3.42 0.57
N LEU A 80 -13.00 -3.56 -0.55
CA LEU A 80 -13.65 -3.85 -1.82
C LEU A 80 -14.30 -5.24 -1.81
N ALA A 81 -13.60 -6.24 -1.29
CA ALA A 81 -14.12 -7.60 -1.17
C ALA A 81 -15.35 -7.65 -0.27
N SER A 82 -15.34 -6.97 0.89
CA SER A 82 -16.50 -6.93 1.79
C SER A 82 -17.70 -6.24 1.14
N ASN A 83 -17.49 -5.12 0.44
CA ASN A 83 -18.54 -4.43 -0.29
C ASN A 83 -19.13 -5.30 -1.41
N ARG A 84 -18.29 -5.99 -2.19
CA ARG A 84 -18.74 -6.93 -3.23
C ARG A 84 -19.56 -8.07 -2.63
N LEU A 85 -19.13 -8.63 -1.49
CA LEU A 85 -19.87 -9.69 -0.82
C LEU A 85 -21.21 -9.21 -0.27
N GLN A 86 -21.30 -7.97 0.23
CA GLN A 86 -22.57 -7.37 0.63
C GLN A 86 -23.51 -7.21 -0.57
N HIS A 87 -23.00 -6.64 -1.66
CA HIS A 87 -23.78 -6.44 -2.87
C HIS A 87 -24.30 -7.76 -3.48
N ILE A 88 -23.48 -8.81 -3.49
CA ILE A 88 -23.93 -10.13 -3.94
C ILE A 88 -25.06 -10.67 -3.05
N ARG A 89 -24.94 -10.51 -1.73
CA ARG A 89 -25.99 -10.95 -0.80
C ARG A 89 -27.30 -10.18 -0.96
N GLU A 90 -27.19 -8.87 -1.18
CA GLU A 90 -28.34 -8.02 -1.47
C GLU A 90 -29.05 -8.47 -2.75
N LEU A 91 -28.29 -8.65 -3.85
CA LEU A 91 -28.84 -9.17 -5.10
C LEU A 91 -29.48 -10.56 -4.96
N GLN A 92 -28.89 -11.44 -4.15
CA GLN A 92 -29.49 -12.76 -3.87
C GLN A 92 -30.81 -12.65 -3.12
N HIS A 93 -30.89 -11.75 -2.12
CA HIS A 93 -32.10 -11.52 -1.36
C HIS A 93 -33.21 -10.91 -2.23
N GLU A 94 -32.87 -9.92 -3.05
CA GLU A 94 -33.80 -9.31 -4.01
C GLU A 94 -34.32 -10.35 -5.01
N ASN A 95 -33.46 -11.20 -5.55
CA ASN A 95 -33.87 -12.25 -6.48
C ASN A 95 -34.87 -13.23 -5.83
N ALA A 96 -34.57 -13.68 -4.61
CA ALA A 96 -35.49 -14.53 -3.85
C ALA A 96 -36.83 -13.84 -3.57
N SER A 97 -36.83 -12.54 -3.24
CA SER A 97 -38.06 -11.77 -3.05
C SER A 97 -38.89 -11.65 -4.34
N ILE A 98 -38.24 -11.49 -5.50
CA ILE A 98 -38.92 -11.44 -6.80
C ILE A 98 -39.55 -12.79 -7.14
N GLN A 99 -38.82 -13.88 -6.90
CA GLN A 99 -39.35 -15.23 -7.10
C GLN A 99 -40.57 -15.47 -6.21
N GLN A 100 -40.50 -15.14 -4.92
CA GLN A 100 -41.64 -15.26 -4.00
C GLN A 100 -42.86 -14.45 -4.46
N TRP A 101 -42.65 -13.22 -4.95
CA TRP A 101 -43.73 -12.41 -5.53
C TRP A 101 -44.35 -13.05 -6.78
N ALA A 102 -43.52 -13.63 -7.66
CA ALA A 102 -43.98 -14.26 -8.88
C ALA A 102 -44.74 -15.58 -8.62
N ASP A 103 -44.34 -16.34 -7.59
CA ASP A 103 -44.99 -17.59 -7.19
C ASP A 103 -46.30 -17.36 -6.43
N GLN A 104 -46.57 -16.14 -5.97
CA GLN A 104 -47.79 -15.81 -5.23
C GLN A 104 -49.00 -15.79 -6.19
N PRO A 105 -50.10 -16.51 -5.87
CA PRO A 105 -51.25 -16.60 -6.77
C PRO A 105 -51.84 -15.21 -7.04
N LEU A 106 -52.25 -14.98 -8.29
CA LEU A 106 -52.84 -13.69 -8.68
C LEU A 106 -54.08 -13.41 -7.82
N PRO A 107 -54.21 -12.19 -7.27
CA PRO A 107 -55.40 -11.82 -6.51
C PRO A 107 -56.68 -11.97 -7.34
N ASP A 108 -57.73 -12.47 -6.70
CA ASP A 108 -59.06 -12.68 -7.28
C ASP A 108 -59.59 -11.49 -8.08
N ARG A 109 -59.31 -10.26 -7.62
CA ARG A 109 -59.70 -9.02 -8.31
C ARG A 109 -59.07 -8.91 -9.70
N ILE A 110 -57.82 -9.31 -9.87
CA ILE A 110 -57.11 -9.29 -11.16
C ILE A 110 -57.61 -10.43 -12.06
N ILE A 111 -57.87 -11.60 -11.48
CA ILE A 111 -58.43 -12.75 -12.20
C ILE A 111 -59.81 -12.36 -12.79
N ARG A 112 -60.67 -11.71 -12.00
CA ARG A 112 -61.98 -11.21 -12.47
C ARG A 112 -61.88 -10.15 -13.56
N LEU A 113 -60.88 -9.26 -13.51
CA LEU A 113 -60.64 -8.28 -14.58
C LEU A 113 -60.26 -8.96 -15.90
N ARG A 114 -59.47 -10.05 -15.85
CA ARG A 114 -59.13 -10.85 -17.03
C ARG A 114 -60.29 -11.69 -17.55
N GLN A 115 -61.17 -12.14 -16.66
CA GLN A 115 -62.39 -12.89 -17.00
C GLN A 115 -63.52 -12.01 -17.52
N ARG A 116 -63.33 -10.69 -17.61
CA ARG A 116 -64.33 -9.81 -18.23
C ARG A 116 -64.47 -10.19 -19.71
N ASP A 117 -65.69 -10.56 -20.08
CA ASP A 117 -66.04 -10.93 -21.45
C ASP A 117 -65.59 -9.86 -22.45
N ALA A 118 -65.04 -10.31 -23.58
CA ALA A 118 -64.59 -9.43 -24.64
C ALA A 118 -65.78 -8.64 -25.17
N VAL A 119 -65.81 -7.33 -24.89
CA VAL A 119 -66.84 -6.44 -25.42
C VAL A 119 -66.56 -6.20 -26.89
N THR A 120 -67.21 -6.99 -27.75
CA THR A 120 -67.08 -6.90 -29.20
C THR A 120 -68.05 -5.85 -29.76
N GLY A 121 -67.52 -4.70 -30.18
CA GLY A 121 -68.28 -3.64 -30.88
C GLY A 121 -68.49 -2.35 -30.06
N ALA A 122 -68.57 -1.22 -30.77
CA ALA A 122 -68.59 0.13 -30.19
C ALA A 122 -69.85 0.45 -29.36
N ASP A 123 -70.99 -0.16 -29.70
CA ASP A 123 -72.25 0.04 -28.96
C ASP A 123 -72.29 -0.78 -27.66
N ALA A 124 -71.81 -2.03 -27.70
CA ALA A 124 -71.65 -2.86 -26.52
C ALA A 124 -70.67 -2.23 -25.50
N TYR A 125 -69.64 -1.55 -25.98
CA TYR A 125 -68.70 -0.81 -25.13
C TYR A 125 -69.34 0.39 -24.42
N ARG A 126 -70.18 1.16 -25.12
CA ARG A 126 -70.90 2.30 -24.53
C ARG A 126 -71.95 1.87 -23.50
N GLN A 127 -72.61 0.73 -23.72
CA GLN A 127 -73.56 0.16 -22.77
C GLN A 127 -72.84 -0.27 -21.47
N SER A 128 -71.69 -0.95 -21.60
CA SER A 128 -70.86 -1.40 -20.47
C SER A 128 -70.31 -0.28 -19.59
N LEU A 129 -70.16 0.95 -20.12
CA LEU A 129 -69.71 2.12 -19.34
C LEU A 129 -70.85 2.85 -18.63
N ARG A 130 -72.09 2.72 -19.12
CA ARG A 130 -73.27 3.38 -18.53
C ARG A 130 -73.86 2.59 -17.38
N ASP A 131 -73.70 1.28 -17.37
CA ASP A 131 -74.16 0.41 -16.29
C ASP A 131 -72.96 -0.27 -15.63
N PRO A 132 -72.29 0.40 -14.67
CA PRO A 132 -71.27 -0.25 -13.85
C PRO A 132 -72.00 -1.22 -12.93
N GLY A 133 -72.30 -2.41 -13.44
CA GLY A 133 -72.98 -3.47 -12.70
C GLY A 133 -72.39 -3.59 -11.29
N SER A 134 -73.28 -3.63 -10.29
CA SER A 134 -72.94 -3.53 -8.88
C SER A 134 -71.73 -4.42 -8.56
N LEU A 135 -70.63 -3.82 -8.12
CA LEU A 135 -69.53 -4.55 -7.52
C LEU A 135 -70.12 -5.33 -6.35
N HIS A 136 -70.28 -6.66 -6.50
CA HIS A 136 -70.68 -7.51 -5.40
C HIS A 136 -69.67 -7.34 -4.26
N ALA A 137 -70.19 -7.02 -3.07
CA ALA A 137 -69.39 -6.86 -1.87
C ALA A 137 -68.54 -8.12 -1.64
N SER A 138 -67.30 -7.89 -1.21
CA SER A 138 -66.34 -8.92 -0.82
C SER A 138 -67.00 -9.91 0.13
N GLY A 139 -67.33 -11.10 -0.37
CA GLY A 139 -67.65 -12.25 0.46
C GLY A 139 -66.40 -12.59 1.26
N GLU A 140 -66.53 -12.41 2.58
CA GLU A 140 -65.78 -13.03 3.67
C GLU A 140 -64.84 -14.16 3.20
N SER A 141 -63.53 -13.93 3.25
CA SER A 141 -62.59 -15.06 3.24
C SER A 141 -62.70 -15.70 4.62
N SER A 142 -63.46 -16.79 4.66
CA SER A 142 -63.42 -17.81 5.69
C SER A 142 -61.99 -18.08 6.16
N ASP A 143 -61.76 -17.78 7.43
CA ASP A 143 -61.27 -18.73 8.43
C ASP A 143 -60.60 -19.99 7.84
N HIS A 144 -59.28 -19.93 7.66
CA HIS A 144 -58.44 -21.11 7.58
C HIS A 144 -57.32 -21.02 8.62
N GLN A 145 -57.74 -21.48 9.78
CA GLN A 145 -57.03 -22.02 10.93
C GLN A 145 -55.81 -22.90 10.60
N ARG A 146 -54.74 -22.67 11.38
CA ARG A 146 -53.69 -23.60 11.88
C ARG A 146 -52.64 -24.19 10.94
#